data_AF-A0A845R7L4-F1
#
_entry.id   AF-A0A845R7L4-F1
#
_cell.length_a   1.000
_cell.length_b   1.000
_cell.length_c   1.000
_cell.angle_alpha   90.00
_cell.angle_beta   90.00
_cell.angle_gamma   90.00
#
_symmetry.space_group_name_H-M   'P 1'
#
loop_
_entity.id
_entity.type
_entity.pdbx_description
1 polymer ?
#
loop_
_entity_poly.entity_id
_entity_poly.type
_entity_poly.pdbx_seq_one_letter_code
_entity_poly.pdbx_strand_id
1 'polypeptide(L)' 'MDETNMTPAEMLAQVNTAITKVLCGGQSYKIGSRSLTRADLAMLKSMRDDLEAQLANEDSGCLLGRTYVAYFDGR' A
#
# COMPACT_ATOMS: atom_id res chain seq x y z
N MET A 1 -15.21 -17.91 7.09
CA MET A 1 -14.70 -17.25 5.88
C MET A 1 -13.29 -16.84 6.19
N ASP A 2 -12.32 -17.56 5.65
CA ASP A 2 -10.89 -17.41 5.87
C ASP A 2 -10.42 -15.96 5.65
N GLU A 3 -10.09 -15.26 6.74
CA GLU A 3 -9.52 -13.89 6.73
C GLU A 3 -8.02 -13.89 6.37
N THR A 4 -7.44 -15.03 5.95
CA THR A 4 -5.99 -15.23 5.86
C THR A 4 -5.41 -15.24 4.45
N ASN A 5 -6.22 -15.09 3.39
CA ASN A 5 -5.74 -15.06 2.00
C ASN A 5 -6.30 -13.85 1.21
N MET A 6 -6.26 -12.64 1.78
CA MET A 6 -6.45 -11.45 0.95
C MET A 6 -5.20 -11.19 0.13
N THR A 7 -5.39 -11.04 -1.17
CA THR A 7 -4.31 -10.65 -2.07
C THR A 7 -3.79 -9.25 -1.70
N PRO A 8 -2.52 -8.93 -1.95
CA PRO A 8 -1.96 -7.61 -1.64
C PRO A 8 -2.76 -6.47 -2.29
N ALA A 9 -3.35 -6.71 -3.46
CA ALA A 9 -4.25 -5.77 -4.14
C ALA A 9 -5.57 -5.53 -3.37
N GLU A 10 -6.18 -6.57 -2.82
CA GLU A 10 -7.40 -6.45 -2.00
C GLU A 10 -7.14 -5.75 -0.67
N MET A 11 -5.99 -6.04 -0.05
CA MET A 11 -5.56 -5.32 1.17
C MET A 11 -5.37 -3.83 0.89
N LEU A 12 -4.75 -3.47 -0.24
CA LEU A 12 -4.55 -2.08 -0.65
C LEU A 12 -5.89 -1.36 -0.83
N ALA A 13 -6.87 -2.00 -1.47
CA ALA A 13 -8.22 -1.45 -1.64
C ALA A 13 -8.91 -1.17 -0.28
N GLN A 14 -8.72 -2.05 0.71
CA GLN A 14 -9.24 -1.83 2.06
C GLN A 14 -8.54 -0.68 2.78
N VAL A 15 -7.22 -0.58 2.66
CA VAL A 15 -6.43 0.53 3.24
C VAL A 15 -6.88 1.86 2.64
N ASN A 16 -7.06 1.95 1.32
CA ASN A 16 -7.57 3.16 0.66
C ASN A 16 -9.00 3.52 1.11
N THR A 17 -9.86 2.52 1.30
CA THR A 17 -11.22 2.71 1.83
C THR A 17 -11.17 3.24 3.27
N ALA A 18 -10.27 2.71 4.10
CA ALA A 18 -10.05 3.17 5.47
C ALA A 18 -9.56 4.63 5.50
N ILE A 19 -8.58 4.98 4.67
CA ILE A 19 -8.06 6.35 4.55
C ILE A 19 -9.19 7.31 4.18
N THR A 20 -10.00 6.96 3.18
CA THR A 20 -11.11 7.79 2.72
C THR A 20 -12.16 8.00 3.82
N LYS A 21 -12.55 6.93 4.53
CA LYS A 21 -13.51 7.04 5.64
C LYS A 21 -12.96 7.87 6.80
N VAL A 22 -11.68 7.76 7.11
CA VAL A 22 -11.02 8.56 8.14
C VAL A 22 -10.96 10.05 7.75
N LEU A 23 -10.67 10.34 6.47
CA LEU A 23 -10.64 11.71 5.95
C LEU A 23 -12.03 12.35 5.86
N CYS A 24 -13.06 11.59 5.48
CA CYS A 24 -14.44 12.06 5.40
C CYS A 24 -15.12 12.29 6.77
N GLY A 25 -14.44 12.02 7.89
CA GLY A 25 -14.95 12.31 9.24
C GLY A 25 -15.21 11.07 10.11
N GLY A 26 -14.82 9.87 9.66
CA GLY A 26 -14.85 8.66 10.48
C GLY A 26 -13.74 8.67 11.53
N GLN A 27 -14.08 8.61 12.81
CA GLN A 27 -13.09 8.55 13.89
C GLN A 27 -12.34 7.21 13.96
N SER A 28 -12.98 6.12 13.50
CA SER A 28 -12.42 4.77 13.50
C SER A 28 -12.96 3.91 12.36
N TYR A 29 -12.11 3.07 11.78
CA TYR A 29 -12.47 2.06 10.77
C TYR A 29 -11.90 0.68 11.15
N LYS A 30 -12.65 -0.40 10.88
CA LYS A 30 -12.19 -1.78 11.15
C LYS A 30 -11.69 -2.43 9.87
N ILE A 31 -10.45 -2.92 9.90
CA ILE A 31 -9.85 -3.78 8.87
C ILE A 31 -9.63 -5.15 9.54
N GLY A 32 -10.43 -6.14 9.15
CA GLY A 32 -10.46 -7.46 9.82
C GLY A 32 -10.72 -7.32 11.33
N SER A 33 -9.83 -7.90 12.14
CA SER A 33 -9.86 -7.82 13.61
C SER A 33 -9.24 -6.54 14.20
N ARG A 34 -8.57 -5.71 13.38
CA ARG A 34 -7.88 -4.50 13.85
C ARG A 34 -8.77 -3.27 13.68
N SER A 35 -8.86 -2.47 14.74
CA SER A 35 -9.53 -1.16 14.70
C SER A 35 -8.48 -0.07 14.51
N LEU A 36 -8.63 0.73 13.46
CA LEU A 36 -7.75 1.84 13.12
C LEU A 36 -8.45 3.16 13.44
N THR A 37 -7.74 4.10 14.06
CA THR A 37 -8.29 5.40 14.42
C THR A 37 -7.69 6.52 13.57
N ARG A 38 -8.28 7.71 13.61
CA ARG A 38 -7.77 8.89 12.87
C ARG A 38 -6.29 9.22 13.18
N ALA A 39 -5.82 8.90 14.39
CA ALA A 39 -4.42 9.11 14.77
C ALA A 39 -3.45 8.20 14.00
N ASP A 40 -3.94 7.10 13.44
CA ASP A 40 -3.14 6.09 12.72
C ASP A 40 -3.05 6.34 11.21
N LEU A 41 -3.40 7.54 10.74
CA LEU A 41 -3.35 7.89 9.31
C LEU A 41 -1.94 7.73 8.72
N ALA A 42 -0.90 8.01 9.51
CA ALA A 42 0.48 7.76 9.13
C ALA A 42 0.77 6.27 8.92
N MET A 43 0.20 5.40 9.78
CA MET A 43 0.33 3.95 9.70
C MET A 43 -0.44 3.37 8.49
N LEU A 44 -1.61 3.93 8.17
CA LEU A 44 -2.36 3.58 6.96
C LEU A 44 -1.59 3.93 5.68
N LYS A 45 -0.93 5.09 5.67
CA LYS A 45 -0.08 5.49 4.54
C LYS A 45 1.13 4.58 4.39
N SER A 46 1.83 4.23 5.47
CA SER A 46 2.97 3.31 5.38
C SER A 46 2.55 1.92 4.90
N MET A 47 1.42 1.39 5.39
CA MET A 47 0.88 0.10 4.92
C MET A 47 0.53 0.12 3.43
N ARG A 48 -0.04 1.21 2.92
CA ARG A 48 -0.29 1.37 1.48
C ARG A 48 1.02 1.36 0.70
N ASP A 49 1.99 2.16 1.12
CA ASP A 49 3.27 2.30 0.42
C ASP A 49 4.03 0.95 0.40
N ASP A 50 3.98 0.18 1.49
CA ASP A 50 4.54 -1.18 1.57
C ASP A 50 3.82 -2.18 0.65
N LEU A 51 2.50 -2.10 0.52
CA LEU A 51 1.71 -2.96 -0.37
C LEU A 51 1.92 -2.59 -1.84
N GLU A 52 2.01 -1.30 -2.17
CA GLU A 52 2.38 -0.84 -3.52
C GLU A 52 3.80 -1.29 -3.88
N ALA A 53 4.74 -1.23 -2.94
CA ALA A 53 6.09 -1.72 -3.15
C ALA A 53 6.13 -3.25 -3.36
N GLN A 54 5.31 -4.01 -2.63
CA GLN A 54 5.17 -5.46 -2.83
C GLN A 54 4.59 -5.79 -4.20
N LEU A 55 3.49 -5.13 -4.60
CA LEU A 55 2.89 -5.32 -5.92
C LEU A 55 3.86 -4.94 -7.05
N ALA A 56 4.59 -3.83 -6.92
CA ALA A 56 5.59 -3.40 -7.89
C ALA A 56 6.76 -4.40 -7.98
N ASN A 57 7.15 -5.03 -6.87
CA ASN A 57 8.18 -6.07 -6.86
C ASN A 57 7.67 -7.44 -7.35
N GLU A 58 6.39 -7.78 -7.13
CA GLU A 58 5.76 -9.00 -7.67
C GLU A 58 5.65 -8.95 -9.20
N ASP A 59 5.31 -7.78 -9.75
CA ASP A 59 5.30 -7.56 -11.21
C ASP A 59 6.74 -7.47 -11.78
N SER A 60 7.66 -6.93 -10.98
CA SER A 60 9.08 -6.83 -11.31
C SER A 60 9.87 -8.05 -10.81
N GLY A 61 9.68 -9.21 -11.44
CA GLY A 61 10.60 -10.36 -11.32
C GLY A 61 12.05 -10.07 -11.77
N CYS A 62 12.41 -8.81 -12.00
CA CYS A 62 13.71 -8.35 -12.44
C CYS A 62 14.33 -7.48 -11.34
N LEU A 63 15.43 -7.98 -10.75
CA LEU A 63 16.31 -7.36 -9.74
C LEU A 63 16.81 -5.93 -10.07
N LEU A 64 16.39 -5.34 -11.18
CA LEU A 64 16.88 -4.10 -11.77
C LEU A 64 15.77 -3.11 -12.17
N GLY A 65 14.53 -3.28 -11.71
CA GLY A 65 13.39 -2.40 -12.10
C GLY A 65 13.56 -0.91 -11.79
N ARG A 66 14.56 -0.53 -10.99
CA ARG A 66 14.86 0.85 -10.59
C ARG A 66 16.21 1.37 -11.11
N THR A 67 16.92 0.60 -11.92
CA THR A 67 18.23 0.97 -12.46
C THR A 67 18.05 1.68 -13.79
N TYR A 68 18.21 3.00 -13.79
CA TYR A 68 18.23 3.80 -15.00
C TYR A 68 19.66 3.86 -15.55
N VAL A 69 19.87 3.39 -16.79
CA VAL A 69 21.12 3.59 -17.52
C VAL A 69 21.08 4.99 -18.14
N ALA A 70 21.87 5.92 -17.60
CA ALA A 70 22.08 7.21 -18.25
C ALA A 70 23.10 7.07 -19.37
N TYR A 71 22.71 7.40 -20.60
CA TYR A 71 23.62 7.49 -21.75
C TYR A 71 24.20 8.91 -21.78
N PHE A 72 25.52 9.03 -21.61
CA PHE A 72 26.22 10.29 -21.83
C PHE A 72 26.86 10.23 -23.21
N ASP A 73 26.22 10.87 -24.19
CA ASP A 73 26.83 11.13 -25.48
C ASP A 73 27.85 12.26 -25.30
N GLY A 74 29.12 11.91 -25.33
CA GLY A 74 30.24 12.84 -25.17
C GLY A 74 30.31 13.80 -26.36
N ARG A 75 30.51 15.10 -26.06
CA ARG A 75 30.82 16.13 -27.07
C ARG A 75 32.06 15.80 -27.88
#